data_AF-I9L8S9-F1
#
_entry.id   AF-I9L8S9-F1
#
_cell.length_a   1.000
_cell.length_b   1.000
_cell.length_c   1.000
_cell.angle_alpha   90.00
_cell.angle_beta   90.00
_cell.angle_gamma   90.00
#
_symmetry.space_group_name_H-M   'P 1'
#
loop_
_entity.id
_entity.type
_entity.pdbx_description
1 polymer ?
#
loop_
_entity_poly.entity_id
_entity_poly.type
_entity_poly.pdbx_seq_one_letter_code
_entity_poly.pdbx_strand_id
1 'polypeptide(L)' 'MLQKADSGAKTGKKVVAMVPKVIGSPYFDTCAEGAKKVAAEFGFEFLYTGPTSADAAQQVNIIQDLINKKVDVLI' A
#
# COMPACT_ATOMS: atom_id res chain seq x y z
N MET A 1 -4.89 -21.03 29.36
CA MET A 1 -4.42 -19.64 29.18
C MET A 1 -3.38 -19.64 28.07
N LEU A 2 -3.78 -19.39 26.82
CA LEU A 2 -2.82 -19.21 25.72
C LEU A 2 -2.39 -17.74 25.68
N GLN A 3 -1.08 -17.54 25.78
CA GLN A 3 -0.38 -16.27 25.73
C GLN A 3 -0.60 -15.63 24.35
N LYS A 4 -1.28 -14.48 24.30
CA LYS A 4 -1.30 -13.64 23.09
C LYS A 4 0.12 -13.09 22.90
N ALA A 5 0.70 -13.32 21.72
CA ALA A 5 1.95 -12.71 21.33
C ALA A 5 1.81 -11.19 21.34
N ASP A 6 2.55 -10.54 22.22
CA ASP A 6 2.73 -9.10 22.24
C ASP A 6 3.55 -8.70 21.01
N SER A 7 2.86 -8.33 19.94
CA SER A 7 3.50 -7.75 18.76
C SER A 7 3.77 -6.30 19.10
N GLY A 8 5.02 -5.96 19.42
CA GLY A 8 5.47 -4.59 19.67
C GLY A 8 5.05 -3.66 18.54
N ALA A 9 3.89 -3.03 18.71
CA ALA A 9 3.30 -2.17 17.71
C ALA A 9 4.07 -0.85 17.72
N LYS A 10 4.69 -0.50 16.58
CA LYS A 10 5.01 0.90 16.30
C LYS A 10 3.73 1.71 16.55
N THR A 11 3.79 2.68 17.43
CA THR A 11 2.66 3.54 17.87
C THR A 11 2.20 4.53 16.79
N GLY A 12 2.46 4.26 15.50
CA GLY A 12 2.04 5.06 14.35
C GLY A 12 1.06 4.29 13.46
N LYS A 13 0.27 5.04 12.66
CA LYS A 13 -0.63 4.43 11.66
C LYS A 13 0.16 3.51 10.74
N LYS A 14 -0.39 2.33 10.45
CA LYS A 14 0.19 1.42 9.45
C LYS A 14 0.15 2.07 8.08
N VAL A 15 1.21 1.91 7.29
CA VAL A 15 1.27 2.43 5.92
C VAL A 15 1.12 1.27 4.93
N VAL A 16 0.04 1.30 4.15
CA VAL A 16 -0.25 0.32 3.10
C VAL A 16 -0.07 1.00 1.74
N ALA A 17 0.78 0.45 0.89
CA ALA A 17 1.01 0.96 -0.46
C ALA A 17 0.49 -0.01 -1.52
N MET A 18 -0.31 0.51 -2.45
CA MET A 18 -0.78 -0.21 -3.63
C MET A 18 -0.03 0.24 -4.89
N VAL A 19 0.54 -0.73 -5.61
CA VAL A 19 1.30 -0.52 -6.86
C VAL A 19 0.58 -1.19 -8.04
N PRO A 20 -0.37 -0.49 -8.70
CA PRO A 20 -1.09 -1.04 -9.85
C PRO A 20 -0.17 -1.24 -11.06
N LYS A 21 -0.66 -1.98 -12.06
CA LYS A 21 0.05 -2.13 -13.34
C LYS A 21 0.23 -0.80 -14.08
N VAL A 22 -0.79 0.08 -14.02
CA VAL A 22 -0.81 1.42 -14.64
C VAL A 22 -1.77 2.31 -13.84
N ILE A 23 -1.35 3.53 -13.51
CA ILE A 23 -2.21 4.56 -12.93
C ILE A 23 -3.07 5.25 -14.00
N GLY A 24 -4.30 5.62 -13.66
CA GLY A 24 -5.26 6.26 -14.56
C GLY A 24 -6.10 5.26 -15.35
N SER A 25 -5.95 3.96 -15.06
CA SER A 25 -6.88 2.94 -15.54
C SER A 25 -8.12 2.94 -14.64
N PRO A 26 -9.34 3.07 -15.20
CA PRO A 26 -10.57 3.08 -14.40
C PRO A 26 -10.72 1.87 -13.48
N TYR A 27 -10.20 0.71 -13.88
CA TYR A 27 -10.21 -0.51 -13.07
C TYR A 27 -9.39 -0.33 -11.78
N PHE A 28 -8.13 0.12 -11.90
CA PHE A 28 -7.25 0.28 -10.75
C PHE A 28 -7.63 1.47 -9.88
N ASP A 29 -8.17 2.53 -10.48
CA ASP A 29 -8.68 3.68 -9.74
C ASP A 29 -9.88 3.28 -8.88
N THR A 30 -10.80 2.45 -9.41
CA THR A 30 -11.94 1.90 -8.66
C THR A 30 -11.47 1.01 -7.49
N CYS A 31 -10.45 0.17 -7.71
CA CYS A 31 -9.85 -0.62 -6.62
C CYS A 31 -9.24 0.29 -5.54
N ALA A 32 -8.54 1.36 -5.94
CA ALA A 32 -7.92 2.31 -5.02
C ALA A 32 -8.97 3.09 -4.21
N GLU A 33 -10.12 3.44 -4.79
CA GLU A 33 -11.24 4.03 -4.06
C GLU A 33 -11.79 3.11 -2.97
N GLY A 34 -11.93 1.82 -3.26
CA GLY A 34 -12.30 0.81 -2.27
C GLY A 34 -11.30 0.75 -1.11
N ALA A 35 -10.02 0.66 -1.44
CA ALA A 35 -8.95 0.64 -0.43
C ALA A 35 -8.89 1.92 0.41
N LYS A 36 -9.12 3.10 -0.19
CA LYS A 36 -9.20 4.39 0.53
C LYS A 36 -10.34 4.42 1.55
N LYS A 37 -11.51 3.86 1.22
CA LYS A 37 -12.65 3.76 2.14
C LYS A 37 -12.30 2.89 3.35
N VAL A 38 -11.68 1.73 3.12
CA VAL A 38 -11.22 0.82 4.19
C VAL A 38 -10.11 1.46 5.02
N ALA A 39 -9.21 2.23 4.41
CA ALA A 39 -8.18 2.98 5.12
C ALA A 39 -8.76 3.98 6.12
N ALA A 40 -9.80 4.71 5.70
CA ALA A 40 -10.52 5.63 6.57
C ALA A 40 -11.26 4.92 7.72
N GLU A 41 -11.86 3.76 7.45
CA GLU A 41 -12.59 2.96 8.44
C GLU A 41 -11.66 2.34 9.50
N PHE A 42 -10.52 1.76 9.08
CA PHE A 42 -9.60 1.03 9.96
C PHE A 42 -8.41 1.86 10.45
N GLY A 43 -8.27 3.11 9.99
CA GLY A 43 -7.29 4.07 10.52
C GLY A 43 -5.84 3.86 10.06
N PHE A 44 -5.61 3.23 8.92
CA PHE A 44 -4.29 3.13 8.30
C PHE A 44 -4.07 4.21 7.22
N GLU A 45 -2.81 4.50 6.90
CA GLU A 45 -2.43 5.36 5.79
C GLU A 45 -2.37 4.53 4.50
N PHE A 46 -2.98 5.05 3.44
CA PHE A 46 -3.02 4.38 2.14
C PHE A 46 -2.28 5.20 1.08
N LEU A 47 -1.28 4.59 0.45
CA LEU A 47 -0.53 5.14 -0.66
C LEU A 47 -0.95 4.43 -1.95
N TYR A 48 -1.23 5.21 -2.99
CA TYR A 48 -1.52 4.70 -4.33
C TYR A 48 -0.53 5.33 -5.30
N THR A 49 0.41 4.53 -5.80
CA THR A 49 1.48 4.98 -6.69
C THR A 49 1.94 3.84 -7.59
N GLY A 50 2.38 4.14 -8.81
CA GLY A 50 2.64 3.13 -9.82
C GLY A 50 3.07 3.78 -11.14
N PRO A 51 3.44 2.99 -12.14
CA PRO A 51 3.88 3.51 -13.42
C PRO A 51 2.70 4.10 -14.21
N THR A 52 2.98 5.04 -15.11
CA THR A 52 1.98 5.65 -16.01
C THR A 52 1.81 4.87 -17.33
N SER A 53 2.65 3.86 -17.55
CA SER A 53 2.61 2.92 -18.67
C SER A 53 2.95 1.52 -18.17
N ALA A 54 2.61 0.49 -18.93
CA ALA A 54 2.92 -0.89 -18.56
C ALA A 54 4.43 -1.18 -18.72
N ASP A 55 5.21 -0.83 -17.70
CA ASP A 55 6.66 -0.99 -17.64
C ASP A 55 7.05 -1.67 -16.32
N ALA A 56 7.58 -2.89 -16.43
CA ALA A 56 7.96 -3.69 -15.27
C ALA A 56 9.18 -3.11 -14.53
N ALA A 57 10.14 -2.50 -15.23
CA ALA A 57 11.33 -1.92 -14.61
C ALA A 57 10.94 -0.68 -13.79
N GLN A 58 10.04 0.16 -14.31
CA GLN A 58 9.49 1.28 -13.54
C GLN A 58 8.73 0.79 -12.31
N GLN A 59 7.92 -0.26 -12.44
CA GLN A 59 7.20 -0.83 -11.30
C GLN A 59 8.16 -1.35 -10.22
N VAL A 60 9.25 -2.04 -10.60
CA VAL A 60 10.29 -2.52 -9.68
C VAL A 60 10.96 -1.36 -8.94
N ASN A 61 11.31 -0.27 -9.63
CA ASN A 61 11.92 0.90 -9.00
C ASN A 61 10.99 1.53 -7.95
N ILE A 62 9.69 1.66 -8.29
CA ILE A 62 8.67 2.20 -7.37
C ILE A 62 8.53 1.30 -6.13
N ILE A 63 8.50 -0.02 -6.31
CA ILE A 63 8.45 -0.97 -5.20
C ILE A 63 9.70 -0.83 -4.32
N GLN A 64 10.89 -0.72 -4.91
CA GLN A 64 12.13 -0.55 -4.15
C GLN A 64 12.14 0.75 -3.33
N ASP A 65 11.61 1.84 -3.88
CA ASP A 65 11.45 3.10 -3.16
C ASP A 65 10.50 2.97 -1.97
N LEU A 66 9.41 2.22 -2.12
CA LEU A 66 8.44 1.97 -1.04
C LEU A 66 9.04 1.09 0.06
N ILE A 67 9.84 0.08 -0.30
CA ILE A 67 10.60 -0.74 0.66
C ILE A 67 11.57 0.15 1.45
N ASN A 68 12.31 1.04 0.76
CA ASN A 68 13.23 1.97 1.39
C ASN A 68 12.51 2.96 2.33
N LYS A 69 11.29 3.37 1.98
CA LYS A 69 10.39 4.18 2.83
C LYS A 69 9.81 3.39 4.01
N LYS A 70 10.04 2.08 4.10
CA LYS A 70 9.59 1.18 5.17
C LYS A 70 8.06 1.19 5.34
N VAL A 71 7.32 1.14 4.23
CA VAL A 71 5.89 0.86 4.28
C VAL A 71 5.65 -0.49 4.96
N ASP A 72 4.52 -0.64 5.66
CA ASP A 72 4.22 -1.87 6.40
C ASP A 72 3.66 -2.97 5.48
N VAL A 73 2.96 -2.60 4.39
CA VAL A 73 2.33 -3.53 3.45
C VAL A 73 2.47 -3.03 2.00
N LEU A 74 2.74 -3.95 1.08
CA LEU A 74 2.75 -3.75 -0.36
C LEU A 74 1.68 -4.65 -1.00
N ILE A 75 0.85 -4.09 -1.89
CA ILE A 75 -0.22 -4.79 -2.63
C ILE A 75 -0.29 -4.35 -4.09
#